data_AF-A0ABD3RZQ1-F1
#
_entry.id   AF-A0ABD3RZQ1-F1
#
_cell.length_a   1.000
_cell.length_b   1.000
_cell.length_c   1.000
_cell.angle_alpha   90.00
_cell.angle_beta   90.00
_cell.angle_gamma   90.00
#
_symmetry.space_group_name_H-M   'P 1'
#
loop_
_entity.id
_entity.type
_entity.pdbx_description
1 polymer ?
#
loop_
_entity_poly.entity_id
_entity_poly.type
_entity_poly.pdbx_seq_one_letter_code
_entity_poly.pdbx_strand_id
1 'polypeptide(L)'
;MTARARKGGENQKKNKKNTMENNIIGPDRRRKRRTTNAPSPSRTLTLVLSACLVLSLLLTISIEEEEEDASSSRRRFDGDSPSSHRAADDVQWNRRLLGKDGGGDVENSWKKQLRERRRRQRQLSRATHTTQRTDGSSRGMAEAAAEEDDADLGRVGGGSGTRRMAIIPRYADKHHFEECVGKTIEQCQVLVDKYVKDHPLQFDGRSTLWLDVRKIRELTDDSYYKVVLRTDIQGTRVMGLFDDGMVYYPWKWRVNGADVAVGPWNCKEAGIFLSPSDCCSKIQNDVTQMDDAGHYLACFVEEPVGGPNNPERDDRAIVVTDSSGRVARAPVAH
;
A
#
# COMPACT_ATOMS: atom_id res chain seq x y z
N MET A 1 61.91 -51.62 -19.68
CA MET A 1 60.62 -51.00 -19.30
C MET A 1 60.72 -49.50 -19.55
N THR A 2 59.86 -49.04 -20.44
CA THR A 2 59.67 -47.71 -21.06
C THR A 2 59.52 -46.56 -20.04
N ALA A 3 60.26 -45.45 -20.17
CA ALA A 3 59.90 -44.18 -20.87
C ALA A 3 58.70 -43.44 -20.21
N ARG A 4 58.59 -42.11 -20.08
CA ARG A 4 59.31 -40.94 -20.62
C ARG A 4 58.77 -39.71 -19.85
N ALA A 5 59.62 -38.76 -19.52
CA ALA A 5 59.23 -37.43 -19.01
C ALA A 5 58.64 -36.56 -20.14
N ARG A 6 57.55 -35.81 -19.85
CA ARG A 6 57.00 -34.79 -20.74
C ARG A 6 57.12 -33.40 -20.09
N LYS A 7 58.02 -32.59 -20.65
CA LYS A 7 57.99 -31.12 -20.62
C LYS A 7 57.20 -30.63 -21.84
N GLY A 8 56.46 -29.55 -21.68
CA GLY A 8 55.83 -28.78 -22.75
C GLY A 8 54.82 -27.83 -22.12
N GLY A 9 54.70 -26.57 -22.48
CA GLY A 9 55.32 -25.79 -23.53
C GLY A 9 54.68 -24.41 -23.47
N GLU A 10 55.53 -23.40 -23.33
CA GLU A 10 55.24 -21.98 -23.28
C GLU A 10 54.57 -21.50 -24.58
N ASN A 11 53.50 -20.71 -24.50
CA ASN A 11 52.90 -20.07 -25.67
C ASN A 11 52.68 -18.57 -25.37
N GLN A 12 53.72 -17.80 -25.66
CA GLN A 12 53.64 -16.36 -25.85
C GLN A 12 52.95 -16.08 -27.20
N LYS A 13 51.80 -15.37 -27.18
CA LYS A 13 51.31 -14.66 -28.35
C LYS A 13 51.37 -13.15 -28.09
N LYS A 14 52.46 -12.56 -28.59
CA LYS A 14 52.56 -11.14 -28.94
C LYS A 14 51.62 -10.89 -30.12
N ASN A 15 50.80 -9.84 -30.08
CA ASN A 15 50.32 -9.22 -31.31
C ASN A 15 50.09 -7.71 -31.15
N LYS A 16 50.97 -6.98 -31.85
CA LYS A 16 50.75 -5.77 -32.65
C LYS A 16 49.99 -4.59 -32.05
N LYS A 17 50.82 -3.69 -31.50
CA LYS A 17 50.89 -2.25 -31.74
C LYS A 17 50.33 -1.86 -33.13
N ASN A 18 49.28 -1.04 -33.18
CA ASN A 18 48.97 -0.18 -34.32
C ASN A 18 48.83 1.25 -33.83
N THR A 19 49.85 2.02 -34.17
CA THR A 19 49.91 3.48 -34.10
C THR A 19 49.18 4.03 -35.31
N MET A 20 48.19 4.91 -35.12
CA MET A 20 47.86 5.91 -36.13
C MET A 20 47.73 7.25 -35.44
N GLU A 21 48.75 8.06 -35.70
CA GLU A 21 48.77 9.51 -35.51
C GLU A 21 47.66 10.13 -36.38
N ASN A 22 47.01 11.16 -35.85
CA ASN A 22 46.54 12.28 -36.66
C ASN A 22 46.50 13.53 -35.78
N ASN A 23 47.54 14.35 -35.95
CA ASN A 23 47.58 15.75 -35.56
C ASN A 23 46.78 16.58 -36.58
N ILE A 24 45.80 17.36 -36.12
CA ILE A 24 45.37 18.59 -36.80
C ILE A 24 45.26 19.71 -35.76
N ILE A 25 45.87 20.82 -36.14
CA ILE A 25 46.20 22.03 -35.37
C ILE A 25 45.03 23.03 -35.37
N GLY A 26 44.77 23.61 -34.19
CA GLY A 26 44.38 25.03 -34.00
C GLY A 26 42.91 25.35 -33.65
N PRO A 27 42.58 26.57 -33.17
CA PRO A 27 43.36 27.49 -32.37
C PRO A 27 42.66 27.95 -31.06
N ASP A 28 43.50 28.42 -30.13
CA ASP A 28 43.31 29.44 -29.10
C ASP A 28 41.89 30.02 -28.87
N ARG A 29 41.33 29.75 -27.68
CA ARG A 29 40.25 30.54 -27.08
C ARG A 29 40.58 30.94 -25.64
N ARG A 30 41.18 32.12 -25.54
CA ARG A 30 40.92 33.19 -24.54
C ARG A 30 40.06 32.77 -23.34
N ARG A 31 40.78 32.55 -22.24
CA ARG A 31 40.32 32.50 -20.86
C ARG A 31 39.64 33.82 -20.46
N LYS A 32 38.31 33.92 -20.56
CA LYS A 32 37.52 34.99 -19.92
C LYS A 32 37.36 34.66 -18.44
N ARG A 33 38.12 35.34 -17.58
CA ARG A 33 37.80 35.50 -16.16
C ARG A 33 36.40 36.11 -16.05
N ARG A 34 35.41 35.34 -15.62
CA ARG A 34 34.14 35.87 -15.11
C ARG A 34 34.38 36.24 -13.64
N THR A 35 34.46 37.54 -13.39
CA THR A 35 34.29 38.13 -12.07
C THR A 35 32.87 37.85 -11.60
N THR A 36 32.75 37.05 -10.55
CA THR A 36 31.51 36.84 -9.79
C THR A 36 31.26 38.09 -8.95
N ASN A 37 30.32 38.93 -9.38
CA ASN A 37 29.77 39.96 -8.51
C ASN A 37 28.86 39.27 -7.48
N ALA A 38 29.22 39.39 -6.20
CA ALA A 38 28.37 38.99 -5.09
C ALA A 38 27.12 39.90 -5.03
N PRO A 39 25.91 39.35 -4.89
CA PRO A 39 24.72 40.16 -4.63
C PRO A 39 24.76 40.69 -3.19
N SER A 40 24.59 42.01 -3.08
CA SER A 40 24.48 42.75 -1.82
C SER A 40 23.20 42.36 -1.06
N PRO A 41 23.28 42.10 0.26
CA PRO A 41 22.11 41.82 1.08
C PRO A 41 21.62 43.12 1.71
N SER A 42 20.76 43.87 1.04
CA SER A 42 19.97 44.92 1.72
C SER A 42 18.89 45.45 0.80
N ARG A 43 17.63 45.02 1.01
CA ARG A 43 16.39 45.78 0.74
C ARG A 43 15.12 44.93 0.81
N THR A 44 15.20 43.60 0.75
CA THR A 44 14.01 42.72 0.77
C THR A 44 13.45 42.46 2.17
N LEU A 45 14.23 42.71 3.22
CA LEU A 45 13.82 42.40 4.60
C LEU A 45 12.87 43.45 5.21
N THR A 46 12.83 44.67 4.66
CA THR A 46 11.98 45.76 5.19
C THR A 46 10.52 45.65 4.74
N LEU A 47 10.25 44.99 3.60
CA LEU A 47 8.87 44.84 3.08
C LEU A 47 8.09 43.70 3.75
N VAL A 48 8.77 42.64 4.19
CA VAL A 48 8.11 41.48 4.82
C VAL A 48 7.67 41.82 6.26
N LEU A 49 8.46 42.60 7.01
CA LEU A 49 8.11 43.00 8.37
C LEU A 49 6.90 43.94 8.45
N SER A 50 6.66 44.77 7.42
CA SER A 50 5.49 45.66 7.37
C SER A 50 4.19 44.88 7.11
N ALA A 51 4.22 43.87 6.24
CA ALA A 51 3.04 43.05 5.93
C ALA A 51 2.57 42.21 7.13
N CYS A 52 3.49 41.71 7.97
CA CYS A 52 3.14 40.94 9.16
C CYS A 52 2.45 41.78 10.26
N LEU A 53 2.79 43.06 10.40
CA LEU A 53 2.14 43.94 11.38
C LEU A 53 0.70 44.29 10.97
N VAL A 54 0.43 44.51 9.68
CA VAL A 54 -0.93 44.78 9.20
C VAL A 54 -1.83 43.55 9.32
N LEU A 55 -1.32 42.34 9.04
CA LEU A 55 -2.10 41.11 9.24
C LEU A 55 -2.40 40.84 10.72
N SER A 56 -1.47 41.15 11.63
CA SER A 56 -1.68 40.96 13.06
C SER A 56 -2.74 41.92 13.61
N LEU A 57 -2.81 43.16 13.10
CA LEU A 57 -3.82 44.13 13.49
C LEU A 57 -5.23 43.78 12.97
N LEU A 58 -5.32 43.18 11.78
CA LEU A 58 -6.60 42.75 11.21
C LEU A 58 -7.17 41.52 11.93
N LEU A 59 -6.31 40.61 12.42
CA LEU A 59 -6.76 39.44 13.18
C LEU A 59 -7.32 39.79 14.57
N THR A 60 -6.90 40.90 15.18
CA THR A 60 -7.46 41.34 16.47
C THR A 60 -8.84 41.98 16.35
N ILE A 61 -9.21 42.53 15.18
CA ILE A 61 -10.52 43.20 15.00
C ILE A 61 -11.65 42.18 14.81
N SER A 62 -11.36 40.97 14.31
CA SER A 62 -12.40 39.95 14.07
C SER A 62 -12.85 39.14 15.30
N ILE A 63 -12.28 39.39 16.48
CA ILE A 63 -12.59 38.60 17.69
C ILE A 63 -13.64 39.29 18.60
N GLU A 64 -13.99 40.55 18.37
CA GLU A 64 -14.95 41.29 19.23
C GLU A 64 -16.42 41.26 18.77
N GLU A 65 -16.78 40.50 17.73
CA GLU A 65 -18.13 40.57 17.11
C GLU A 65 -19.05 39.34 17.33
N GLU A 66 -18.72 38.43 18.25
CA GLU A 66 -19.62 37.31 18.62
C GLU A 66 -19.96 37.28 20.12
N GLU A 67 -20.67 38.30 20.60
CA GLU A 67 -21.32 38.20 21.91
C GLU A 67 -22.68 38.94 21.96
N GLU A 68 -23.58 38.70 21.01
CA GLU A 68 -25.02 38.98 21.24
C GLU A 68 -25.90 37.91 20.57
N ASP A 69 -27.06 37.65 21.17
CA ASP A 69 -28.17 36.78 20.72
C ASP A 69 -28.20 35.31 21.16
N ALA A 70 -28.10 35.08 22.47
CA ALA A 70 -28.76 33.96 23.14
C ALA A 70 -30.06 34.41 23.83
N SER A 71 -31.13 34.70 23.08
CA SER A 71 -32.49 34.63 23.62
C SER A 71 -33.57 34.49 22.53
N SER A 72 -34.59 33.69 22.83
CA SER A 72 -35.90 33.64 22.13
C SER A 72 -36.07 32.67 20.94
N SER A 73 -36.45 31.42 21.24
CA SER A 73 -37.72 30.88 20.73
C SER A 73 -38.05 29.50 21.31
N ARG A 74 -38.91 29.52 22.33
CA ARG A 74 -39.84 28.41 22.60
C ARG A 74 -40.96 28.50 21.57
N ARG A 75 -41.10 27.50 20.69
CA ARG A 75 -42.39 27.16 20.09
C ARG A 75 -42.66 25.68 20.27
N ARG A 76 -43.79 25.41 20.93
CA ARG A 76 -44.49 24.13 20.96
C ARG A 76 -44.92 23.78 19.54
N PHE A 77 -44.74 22.53 19.16
CA PHE A 77 -45.47 21.91 18.07
C PHE A 77 -45.98 20.57 18.58
N ASP A 78 -47.24 20.58 18.99
CA ASP A 78 -48.11 19.41 19.02
C ASP A 78 -48.62 19.20 17.59
N GLY A 79 -48.74 17.95 17.12
CA GLY A 79 -49.56 17.65 15.94
C GLY A 79 -49.06 16.55 15.02
N ASP A 80 -49.55 15.34 15.29
CA ASP A 80 -50.08 14.36 14.34
C ASP A 80 -49.17 13.59 13.37
N SER A 81 -49.13 12.29 13.65
CA SER A 81 -48.77 11.19 12.75
C SER A 81 -49.69 11.10 11.53
N PRO A 82 -49.16 10.62 10.40
CA PRO A 82 -49.86 9.50 9.76
C PRO A 82 -48.96 8.37 9.22
N SER A 83 -49.50 7.17 9.42
CA SER A 83 -49.38 5.96 8.60
C SER A 83 -47.98 5.42 8.27
N SER A 84 -47.53 4.54 9.17
CA SER A 84 -46.71 3.38 8.89
C SER A 84 -47.37 2.45 7.85
N HIS A 85 -46.80 2.32 6.65
CA HIS A 85 -46.82 1.09 5.85
C HIS A 85 -45.80 1.25 4.71
N ARG A 86 -44.59 0.69 4.91
CA ARG A 86 -43.57 0.22 3.92
C ARG A 86 -42.15 0.46 4.43
N ALA A 87 -41.72 -0.30 5.42
CA ALA A 87 -40.29 -0.40 5.81
C ALA A 87 -40.02 -1.68 6.62
N ALA A 88 -40.66 -2.81 6.27
CA ALA A 88 -40.59 -4.04 7.08
C ALA A 88 -39.68 -5.14 6.52
N ASP A 89 -38.94 -4.93 5.43
CA ASP A 89 -38.17 -6.02 4.81
C ASP A 89 -36.63 -5.93 4.95
N ASP A 90 -36.05 -4.82 5.47
CA ASP A 90 -34.58 -4.67 5.54
C ASP A 90 -33.95 -4.84 6.94
N VAL A 91 -34.75 -5.06 7.99
CA VAL A 91 -34.23 -5.15 9.38
C VAL A 91 -33.98 -6.61 9.83
N GLN A 92 -34.33 -7.61 9.03
CA GLN A 92 -34.25 -9.01 9.44
C GLN A 92 -32.87 -9.68 9.23
N TRP A 93 -31.93 -9.05 8.53
CA TRP A 93 -30.61 -9.64 8.27
C TRP A 93 -29.63 -9.53 9.46
N ASN A 94 -29.76 -8.49 10.31
CA ASN A 94 -28.82 -8.27 11.42
C ASN A 94 -29.15 -9.03 12.71
N ARG A 95 -30.34 -9.62 12.85
CA ARG A 95 -30.74 -10.29 14.10
C ARG A 95 -30.38 -11.77 14.19
N ARG A 96 -29.87 -12.39 13.11
CA ARG A 96 -29.51 -13.82 13.08
C ARG A 96 -28.03 -14.13 13.35
N LEU A 97 -27.19 -13.12 13.57
CA LEU A 97 -25.75 -13.29 13.83
C LEU A 97 -25.33 -13.07 15.29
N LEU A 98 -26.23 -12.61 16.15
CA LEU A 98 -25.98 -12.53 17.59
C LEU A 98 -26.51 -13.80 18.26
N GLY A 99 -25.82 -14.90 17.98
CA GLY A 99 -25.87 -16.08 18.82
C GLY A 99 -25.47 -15.67 20.23
N LYS A 100 -26.43 -15.76 21.14
CA LYS A 100 -26.20 -15.89 22.57
C LYS A 100 -25.21 -17.03 22.79
N ASP A 101 -24.28 -16.82 23.71
CA ASP A 101 -23.35 -17.78 24.28
C ASP A 101 -21.97 -17.87 23.59
N GLY A 102 -20.96 -17.36 24.32
CA GLY A 102 -19.56 -17.70 24.13
C GLY A 102 -18.67 -16.49 23.90
N GLY A 103 -17.93 -16.09 24.93
CA GLY A 103 -16.79 -15.18 24.84
C GLY A 103 -15.65 -15.78 24.02
N GLY A 104 -15.85 -15.86 22.70
CA GLY A 104 -14.85 -16.27 21.71
C GLY A 104 -14.49 -15.07 20.83
N ASP A 105 -13.25 -14.60 20.98
CA ASP A 105 -12.48 -13.71 20.11
C ASP A 105 -13.24 -13.03 18.96
N VAL A 106 -13.81 -11.85 19.24
CA VAL A 106 -14.30 -10.89 18.24
C VAL A 106 -13.20 -10.52 17.22
N GLU A 107 -11.92 -10.68 17.60
CA GLU A 107 -10.75 -10.48 16.73
C GLU A 107 -10.75 -11.37 15.46
N ASN A 108 -11.59 -12.42 15.44
CA ASN A 108 -11.71 -13.33 14.31
C ASN A 108 -12.83 -12.98 13.33
N SER A 109 -13.70 -11.99 13.59
CA SER A 109 -14.87 -11.75 12.72
C SER A 109 -14.48 -11.24 11.33
N TRP A 110 -13.70 -10.16 11.23
CA TRP A 110 -13.27 -9.63 9.92
C TRP A 110 -12.29 -10.58 9.21
N LYS A 111 -11.39 -11.25 9.97
CA LYS A 111 -10.48 -12.27 9.42
C LYS A 111 -11.28 -13.46 8.86
N LYS A 112 -12.40 -13.85 9.49
CA LYS A 112 -13.31 -14.90 9.01
C LYS A 112 -14.09 -14.46 7.78
N GLN A 113 -14.67 -13.25 7.79
CA GLN A 113 -15.32 -12.67 6.61
C GLN A 113 -14.34 -12.58 5.41
N LEU A 114 -13.09 -12.19 5.68
CA LEU A 114 -12.02 -12.16 4.67
C LEU A 114 -11.72 -13.56 4.10
N ARG A 115 -11.67 -14.60 4.96
CA ARG A 115 -11.49 -15.99 4.52
C ARG A 115 -12.66 -16.49 3.69
N GLU A 116 -13.91 -16.22 4.11
CA GLU A 116 -15.11 -16.63 3.38
C GLU A 116 -15.21 -15.94 2.02
N ARG A 117 -14.91 -14.63 1.95
CA ARG A 117 -14.93 -13.90 0.68
C ARG A 117 -13.88 -14.42 -0.30
N ARG A 118 -12.65 -14.70 0.17
CA ARG A 118 -11.62 -15.37 -0.64
C ARG A 118 -12.08 -16.74 -1.12
N ARG A 119 -12.81 -17.50 -0.29
CA ARG A 119 -13.39 -18.80 -0.68
C ARG A 119 -14.44 -18.64 -1.78
N ARG A 120 -15.34 -17.66 -1.69
CA ARG A 120 -16.33 -17.35 -2.73
C ARG A 120 -15.68 -16.92 -4.05
N GLN A 121 -14.67 -16.05 -3.99
CA GLN A 121 -13.96 -15.60 -5.20
C GLN A 121 -13.26 -16.75 -5.92
N ARG A 122 -12.65 -17.68 -5.17
CA ARG A 122 -12.07 -18.93 -5.73
C ARG A 122 -13.13 -19.88 -6.30
N GLN A 123 -14.33 -19.92 -5.72
CA GLN A 123 -15.43 -20.73 -6.26
C GLN A 123 -15.96 -20.13 -7.58
N LEU A 124 -16.14 -18.81 -7.64
CA LEU A 124 -16.55 -18.11 -8.85
C LEU A 124 -15.53 -18.29 -9.99
N SER A 125 -14.23 -18.16 -9.71
CA SER A 125 -13.18 -18.36 -10.73
C SER A 125 -13.10 -19.82 -11.23
N ARG A 126 -13.43 -20.80 -10.38
CA ARG A 126 -13.52 -22.21 -10.81
C ARG A 126 -14.75 -22.49 -11.65
N ALA A 127 -15.88 -21.86 -11.33
CA ALA A 127 -17.11 -21.99 -12.10
C ALA A 127 -16.92 -21.47 -13.53
N THR A 128 -16.34 -20.27 -13.70
CA THR A 128 -16.08 -19.70 -15.04
C THR A 128 -15.13 -20.55 -15.90
N HIS A 129 -14.09 -21.15 -15.32
CA HIS A 129 -13.20 -22.06 -16.07
C HIS A 129 -13.85 -23.42 -16.42
N THR A 130 -14.84 -23.88 -15.64
CA THR A 130 -15.54 -25.14 -15.92
C THR A 130 -16.52 -24.99 -17.08
N THR A 131 -17.21 -23.84 -17.18
CA THR A 131 -18.16 -23.56 -18.27
C THR A 131 -17.48 -23.43 -19.64
N GLN A 132 -16.24 -22.91 -19.70
CA GLN A 132 -15.50 -22.85 -20.97
C GLN A 132 -15.07 -24.22 -21.51
N ARG A 133 -15.07 -25.27 -20.68
CA ARG A 133 -14.67 -26.62 -21.11
C ARG A 133 -15.82 -27.46 -21.66
N THR A 134 -17.07 -27.10 -21.37
CA THR A 134 -18.25 -27.87 -21.79
C THR A 134 -18.81 -27.48 -23.15
N ASP A 135 -18.50 -26.27 -23.65
CA ASP A 135 -19.04 -25.79 -24.94
C ASP A 135 -18.17 -26.11 -26.16
N GLY A 136 -17.05 -26.81 -25.96
CA GLY A 136 -16.13 -27.22 -27.05
C GLY A 136 -16.16 -28.71 -27.42
N SER A 137 -16.92 -29.55 -26.73
CA SER A 137 -16.82 -31.01 -26.85
C SER A 137 -18.03 -31.66 -27.51
N SER A 138 -18.30 -31.28 -28.76
CA SER A 138 -19.19 -32.03 -29.64
C SER A 138 -18.64 -32.12 -31.07
N ARG A 139 -17.44 -32.70 -31.24
CA ARG A 139 -17.08 -33.38 -32.50
C ARG A 139 -15.82 -34.23 -32.35
N GLY A 140 -15.97 -35.54 -32.52
CA GLY A 140 -14.87 -36.47 -32.80
C GLY A 140 -14.66 -37.55 -31.75
N MET A 141 -15.59 -38.51 -31.66
CA MET A 141 -15.27 -39.85 -31.16
C MET A 141 -14.69 -40.67 -32.31
N ALA A 142 -13.43 -41.09 -32.16
CA ALA A 142 -12.85 -42.32 -32.70
C ALA A 142 -11.58 -42.57 -31.85
N GLU A 143 -11.67 -43.46 -30.87
CA GLU A 143 -11.27 -44.87 -31.00
C GLU A 143 -9.75 -45.04 -30.85
N ALA A 144 -9.32 -45.41 -29.64
CA ALA A 144 -8.30 -46.44 -29.39
C ALA A 144 -8.08 -46.59 -27.89
N ALA A 145 -8.33 -47.82 -27.42
CA ALA A 145 -8.04 -48.31 -26.08
C ALA A 145 -6.55 -48.62 -25.92
N ALA A 146 -6.00 -48.32 -24.74
CA ALA A 146 -4.89 -48.99 -24.07
C ALA A 146 -4.84 -48.38 -22.65
N GLU A 147 -5.43 -49.04 -21.65
CA GLU A 147 -4.82 -50.06 -20.79
C GLU A 147 -3.89 -49.44 -19.73
N GLU A 148 -4.17 -49.86 -18.49
CA GLU A 148 -3.75 -49.33 -17.21
C GLU A 148 -2.27 -49.58 -16.94
N ASP A 149 -1.63 -48.69 -16.17
CA ASP A 149 -0.64 -49.13 -15.19
C ASP A 149 -0.50 -48.13 -14.04
N ASP A 150 -0.70 -48.68 -12.85
CA ASP A 150 -0.59 -48.10 -11.53
C ASP A 150 0.78 -47.47 -11.26
N ALA A 151 0.78 -46.22 -10.79
CA ALA A 151 1.87 -45.67 -9.99
C ALA A 151 1.32 -44.64 -9.00
N ASP A 152 0.84 -45.18 -7.88
CA ASP A 152 0.67 -44.51 -6.59
C ASP A 152 2.01 -43.86 -6.16
N LEU A 153 2.15 -42.56 -6.43
CA LEU A 153 3.24 -41.74 -5.92
C LEU A 153 2.70 -40.66 -5.00
N GLY A 154 2.69 -41.00 -3.71
CA GLY A 154 3.27 -40.11 -2.71
C GLY A 154 2.41 -38.91 -2.35
N ARG A 155 1.43 -39.14 -1.49
CA ARG A 155 0.78 -38.13 -0.66
C ARG A 155 1.81 -37.47 0.28
N VAL A 156 2.57 -36.52 -0.24
CA VAL A 156 3.53 -35.71 0.52
C VAL A 156 2.76 -34.69 1.36
N GLY A 157 2.76 -34.95 2.67
CA GLY A 157 3.15 -34.01 3.73
C GLY A 157 2.50 -32.64 3.73
N GLY A 158 1.67 -32.39 4.74
CA GLY A 158 1.13 -31.09 5.10
C GLY A 158 2.21 -30.02 5.28
N GLY A 159 2.53 -29.32 4.21
CA GLY A 159 3.27 -28.07 4.26
C GLY A 159 2.39 -27.02 4.91
N SER A 160 2.83 -26.53 6.07
CA SER A 160 2.39 -25.28 6.69
C SER A 160 2.00 -24.28 5.61
N GLY A 161 0.68 -24.10 5.45
CA GLY A 161 0.12 -23.22 4.44
C GLY A 161 0.51 -21.79 4.75
N THR A 162 1.69 -21.39 4.27
CA THR A 162 2.08 -19.99 4.16
C THR A 162 0.93 -19.33 3.42
N ARG A 163 0.19 -18.51 4.16
CA ARG A 163 -0.99 -17.80 3.68
C ARG A 163 -0.48 -16.86 2.60
N ARG A 164 -0.45 -17.32 1.34
CA ARG A 164 -0.20 -16.46 0.19
C ARG A 164 -1.22 -15.33 0.27
N MET A 165 -0.77 -14.16 0.70
CA MET A 165 -1.58 -12.95 0.62
C MET A 165 -1.97 -12.82 -0.85
N ALA A 166 -3.23 -12.49 -1.12
CA ALA A 166 -3.66 -12.28 -2.50
C ALA A 166 -2.71 -11.26 -3.11
N ILE A 167 -1.96 -11.68 -4.13
CA ILE A 167 -1.09 -10.79 -4.89
C ILE A 167 -2.03 -9.76 -5.49
N ILE A 168 -1.95 -8.53 -5.00
CA ILE A 168 -2.68 -7.41 -5.58
C ILE A 168 -2.09 -7.28 -7.00
N PRO A 169 -2.88 -7.50 -8.08
CA PRO A 169 -2.35 -7.63 -9.44
C PRO A 169 -1.47 -6.46 -9.88
N ARG A 170 -1.65 -5.27 -9.28
CA ARG A 170 -0.83 -4.07 -9.51
C ARG A 170 0.66 -4.22 -9.21
N TYR A 171 1.10 -5.33 -8.60
CA TYR A 171 2.51 -5.57 -8.28
C TYR A 171 3.04 -6.87 -8.90
N ALA A 172 2.33 -7.50 -9.83
CA ALA A 172 2.79 -8.76 -10.43
C ALA A 172 4.08 -8.61 -11.24
N ASP A 173 4.25 -7.45 -11.89
CA ASP A 173 5.39 -7.19 -12.80
C ASP A 173 6.61 -6.61 -12.07
N LYS A 174 6.57 -6.52 -10.74
CA LYS A 174 7.59 -5.85 -9.93
C LYS A 174 8.61 -6.83 -9.38
N HIS A 175 9.79 -6.35 -9.05
CA HIS A 175 10.83 -7.17 -8.43
C HIS A 175 10.53 -7.36 -6.94
N HIS A 176 10.25 -8.60 -6.53
CA HIS A 176 10.02 -8.99 -5.13
C HIS A 176 11.25 -9.69 -4.57
N PHE A 177 11.70 -9.26 -3.40
CA PHE A 177 12.86 -9.85 -2.70
C PHE A 177 12.41 -10.75 -1.55
N GLU A 178 11.86 -11.93 -1.87
CA GLU A 178 11.28 -12.85 -0.89
C GLU A 178 12.29 -13.34 0.17
N GLU A 179 13.57 -13.42 -0.20
CA GLU A 179 14.67 -13.82 0.69
C GLU A 179 14.95 -12.82 1.82
N CYS A 180 14.43 -11.60 1.73
CA CYS A 180 14.55 -10.61 2.80
C CYS A 180 13.63 -10.89 3.98
N VAL A 181 12.52 -11.62 3.80
CA VAL A 181 11.51 -11.81 4.85
C VAL A 181 12.12 -12.49 6.08
N GLY A 182 11.96 -11.85 7.24
CA GLY A 182 12.51 -12.28 8.53
C GLY A 182 13.95 -11.86 8.81
N LYS A 183 14.64 -11.21 7.87
CA LYS A 183 16.00 -10.65 8.05
C LYS A 183 15.97 -9.24 8.63
N THR A 184 17.13 -8.76 9.10
CA THR A 184 17.31 -7.34 9.46
C THR A 184 17.41 -6.48 8.20
N ILE A 185 17.26 -5.17 8.34
CA ILE A 185 17.34 -4.21 7.23
C ILE A 185 18.72 -4.28 6.55
N GLU A 186 19.80 -4.40 7.33
CA GLU A 186 21.18 -4.44 6.81
C GLU A 186 21.42 -5.73 6.00
N GLN A 187 20.92 -6.86 6.51
CA GLN A 187 21.00 -8.14 5.80
C GLN A 187 20.19 -8.10 4.50
N CYS A 188 19.01 -7.47 4.53
CA CYS A 188 18.19 -7.31 3.33
C CYS A 188 18.86 -6.38 2.30
N GLN A 189 19.49 -5.28 2.73
CA GLN A 189 20.23 -4.37 1.85
C GLN A 189 21.31 -5.13 1.06
N VAL A 190 22.08 -6.00 1.71
CA VAL A 190 23.10 -6.81 1.04
C VAL A 190 22.51 -7.73 -0.04
N LEU A 191 21.33 -8.31 0.21
CA LEU A 191 20.64 -9.17 -0.75
C LEU A 191 20.11 -8.38 -1.95
N VAL A 192 19.48 -7.23 -1.69
CA VAL A 192 18.97 -6.33 -2.73
C VAL A 192 20.12 -5.81 -3.59
N ASP A 193 21.19 -5.29 -2.99
CA ASP A 193 22.34 -4.75 -3.72
C ASP A 193 23.03 -5.82 -4.57
N LYS A 194 23.15 -7.05 -4.05
CA LYS A 194 23.67 -8.17 -4.83
C LYS A 194 22.80 -8.43 -6.06
N TYR A 195 21.49 -8.56 -5.88
CA TYR A 195 20.56 -8.81 -6.98
C TYR A 195 20.61 -7.70 -8.03
N VAL A 196 20.59 -6.44 -7.60
CA VAL A 196 20.61 -5.25 -8.48
C VAL A 196 21.91 -5.20 -9.28
N LYS A 197 23.04 -5.46 -8.64
CA LYS A 197 24.35 -5.54 -9.28
C LYS A 197 24.43 -6.66 -10.33
N ASP A 198 23.79 -7.80 -10.08
CA ASP A 198 23.75 -8.94 -11.00
C ASP A 198 22.79 -8.70 -12.19
N HIS A 199 21.89 -7.70 -12.10
CA HIS A 199 20.87 -7.39 -13.11
C HIS A 199 20.87 -5.92 -13.56
N PRO A 200 22.01 -5.36 -14.03
CA PRO A 200 22.13 -3.92 -14.29
C PRO A 200 21.16 -3.39 -15.36
N LEU A 201 20.74 -4.22 -16.31
CA LEU A 201 19.78 -3.81 -17.36
C LEU A 201 18.35 -3.60 -16.84
N GLN A 202 17.99 -4.20 -15.69
CA GLN A 202 16.67 -4.05 -15.07
C GLN A 202 16.58 -2.81 -14.18
N PHE A 203 17.72 -2.22 -13.80
CA PHE A 203 17.81 -1.12 -12.83
C PHE A 203 18.62 0.07 -13.36
N ASP A 204 18.53 0.35 -14.67
CA ASP A 204 19.21 1.49 -15.31
C ASP A 204 20.72 1.61 -15.00
N GLY A 205 21.39 0.47 -14.91
CA GLY A 205 22.83 0.39 -14.60
C GLY A 205 23.19 0.65 -13.14
N ARG A 206 22.22 0.71 -12.23
CA ARG A 206 22.47 0.85 -10.79
C ARG A 206 23.04 -0.43 -10.21
N SER A 207 23.79 -0.27 -9.13
CA SER A 207 24.34 -1.37 -8.33
C SER A 207 23.69 -1.52 -6.96
N THR A 208 22.91 -0.53 -6.53
CA THR A 208 22.28 -0.47 -5.21
C THR A 208 20.94 0.24 -5.30
N LEU A 209 20.00 -0.14 -4.42
CA LEU A 209 18.72 0.57 -4.24
C LEU A 209 18.59 1.07 -2.82
N TRP A 210 17.96 2.23 -2.63
CA TRP A 210 17.66 2.75 -1.30
C TRP A 210 16.46 2.01 -0.71
N LEU A 211 16.60 1.44 0.49
CA LEU A 211 15.48 0.83 1.18
C LEU A 211 14.60 1.90 1.84
N ASP A 212 13.39 2.11 1.33
CA ASP A 212 12.35 2.93 1.96
C ASP A 212 11.65 2.08 3.05
N VAL A 213 12.13 2.21 4.29
CA VAL A 213 11.69 1.38 5.42
C VAL A 213 10.41 1.91 6.03
N ARG A 214 9.36 1.09 6.07
CA ARG A 214 8.05 1.36 6.67
C ARG A 214 7.75 0.37 7.77
N LYS A 215 7.41 0.84 8.96
CA LYS A 215 6.98 -0.03 10.06
C LYS A 215 5.52 -0.48 9.87
N ILE A 216 5.21 -1.75 10.11
CA ILE A 216 3.83 -2.20 10.33
C ILE A 216 3.31 -1.51 11.58
N ARG A 217 2.16 -0.85 11.44
CA ARG A 217 1.52 -0.18 12.56
C ARG A 217 1.10 -1.17 13.64
N GLU A 218 1.27 -0.75 14.88
CA GLU A 218 0.93 -1.51 16.08
C GLU A 218 -0.02 -0.70 16.97
N LEU A 219 -0.68 -1.39 17.90
CA LEU A 219 -1.60 -0.75 18.85
C LEU A 219 -0.87 0.25 19.77
N THR A 220 0.43 0.04 20.00
CA THR A 220 1.29 0.89 20.83
C THR A 220 1.83 2.11 20.10
N ASP A 221 1.61 2.23 18.79
CA ASP A 221 2.09 3.39 18.04
C ASP A 221 1.16 4.58 18.27
N ASP A 222 1.71 5.79 18.38
CA ASP A 222 0.94 7.05 18.50
C ASP A 222 -0.07 7.26 17.36
N SER A 223 0.06 6.52 16.26
CA SER A 223 -0.85 6.59 15.12
C SER A 223 -1.96 5.54 15.14
N TYR A 224 -2.09 4.70 16.18
CA TYR A 224 -3.03 3.57 16.19
C TYR A 224 -4.47 4.02 15.91
N TYR A 225 -4.89 5.17 16.41
CA TYR A 225 -6.23 5.75 16.21
C TYR A 225 -6.53 6.22 14.77
N LYS A 226 -5.55 6.18 13.86
CA LYS A 226 -5.72 6.62 12.47
C LYS A 226 -6.23 5.48 11.58
N VAL A 227 -7.29 5.70 10.82
CA VAL A 227 -7.77 4.78 9.78
C VAL A 227 -7.03 5.03 8.47
N VAL A 228 -6.47 4.00 7.85
CA VAL A 228 -5.75 4.14 6.56
C VAL A 228 -6.74 4.11 5.41
N LEU A 229 -6.78 5.18 4.63
CA LEU A 229 -7.56 5.32 3.41
C LEU A 229 -6.66 5.11 2.20
N ARG A 230 -6.80 3.96 1.53
CA ARG A 230 -6.07 3.69 0.29
C ARG A 230 -6.81 4.31 -0.89
N THR A 231 -6.11 5.10 -1.68
CA THR A 231 -6.70 5.85 -2.78
C THR A 231 -6.36 5.27 -4.16
N ASP A 232 -7.04 5.77 -5.18
CA ASP A 232 -6.68 5.54 -6.57
C ASP A 232 -5.38 6.28 -6.94
N ILE A 233 -4.82 6.00 -8.14
CA ILE A 233 -3.53 6.57 -8.55
C ILE A 233 -3.51 8.11 -8.53
N GLN A 234 -4.67 8.74 -8.72
CA GLN A 234 -4.81 10.20 -8.68
C GLN A 234 -4.98 10.75 -7.26
N GLY A 235 -5.16 9.89 -6.24
CA GLY A 235 -5.39 10.32 -4.86
C GLY A 235 -6.79 10.91 -4.62
N THR A 236 -7.72 10.75 -5.57
CA THR A 236 -9.02 11.44 -5.57
C THR A 236 -10.15 10.61 -4.99
N ARG A 237 -10.01 9.27 -4.97
CA ARG A 237 -11.08 8.34 -4.58
C ARG A 237 -10.56 7.26 -3.65
N VAL A 238 -11.33 6.90 -2.64
CA VAL A 238 -10.98 5.80 -1.71
C VAL A 238 -11.35 4.46 -2.33
N MET A 239 -10.34 3.66 -2.65
CA MET A 239 -10.49 2.36 -3.30
C MET A 239 -10.63 1.22 -2.28
N GLY A 240 -10.15 1.41 -1.05
CA GLY A 240 -10.10 0.35 -0.05
C GLY A 240 -8.99 -0.67 -0.32
N LEU A 241 -8.94 -1.74 0.48
CA LEU A 241 -7.86 -2.73 0.37
C LEU A 241 -7.97 -3.63 -0.89
N PHE A 242 -9.20 -3.85 -1.37
CA PHE A 242 -9.52 -4.74 -2.49
C PHE A 242 -10.18 -4.03 -3.67
N ASP A 243 -9.97 -2.71 -3.80
CA ASP A 243 -10.58 -1.88 -4.84
C ASP A 243 -12.12 -1.92 -4.85
N ASP A 244 -12.74 -2.19 -3.69
CA ASP A 244 -14.19 -2.31 -3.51
C ASP A 244 -14.82 -1.17 -2.70
N GLY A 245 -14.00 -0.24 -2.20
CA GLY A 245 -14.42 0.90 -1.39
C GLY A 245 -14.57 0.56 0.09
N MET A 246 -14.25 -0.67 0.51
CA MET A 246 -14.37 -1.07 1.91
C MET A 246 -13.12 -0.67 2.71
N VAL A 247 -13.34 0.06 3.81
CA VAL A 247 -12.31 0.51 4.75
C VAL A 247 -12.50 -0.21 6.09
N TYR A 248 -11.38 -0.62 6.69
CA TYR A 248 -11.36 -1.44 7.90
C TYR A 248 -10.43 -0.81 8.94
N TYR A 249 -10.87 -0.78 10.20
CA TYR A 249 -10.03 -0.52 11.35
C TYR A 249 -9.55 -1.85 11.96
N PRO A 250 -8.24 -2.08 12.16
CA PRO A 250 -7.73 -3.41 12.48
C PRO A 250 -7.77 -3.77 13.97
N TRP A 251 -7.89 -2.78 14.88
CA TRP A 251 -7.88 -2.99 16.32
C TRP A 251 -9.27 -2.85 16.94
N LYS A 252 -9.39 -3.28 18.19
CA LYS A 252 -10.60 -3.04 19.00
C LYS A 252 -10.60 -1.58 19.45
N TRP A 253 -11.74 -0.91 19.32
CA TRP A 253 -11.95 0.40 19.90
C TRP A 253 -12.52 0.22 21.31
N ARG A 254 -11.97 0.89 22.32
CA ARG A 254 -12.44 0.73 23.71
C ARG A 254 -12.99 2.03 24.23
N VAL A 255 -14.22 2.00 24.74
CA VAL A 255 -14.91 3.18 25.29
C VAL A 255 -15.48 2.80 26.65
N ASN A 256 -15.08 3.54 27.68
CA ASN A 256 -15.39 3.27 29.08
C ASN A 256 -15.07 1.82 29.50
N GLY A 257 -13.92 1.30 29.03
CA GLY A 257 -13.47 -0.06 29.31
C GLY A 257 -14.17 -1.17 28.51
N ALA A 258 -15.20 -0.86 27.71
CA ALA A 258 -15.90 -1.83 26.88
C ALA A 258 -15.39 -1.83 25.44
N ASP A 259 -15.26 -3.02 24.84
CA ASP A 259 -14.93 -3.17 23.41
C ASP A 259 -16.14 -2.74 22.56
N VAL A 260 -15.93 -1.75 21.69
CA VAL A 260 -16.89 -1.25 20.71
C VAL A 260 -16.48 -1.71 19.32
N ALA A 261 -17.43 -2.28 18.58
CA ALA A 261 -17.22 -2.64 17.19
C ALA A 261 -17.19 -1.38 16.33
N VAL A 262 -16.14 -1.23 15.53
CA VAL A 262 -15.88 -0.05 14.70
C VAL A 262 -15.66 -0.49 13.25
N GLY A 263 -16.41 0.10 12.34
CA GLY A 263 -16.44 -0.30 10.94
C GLY A 263 -17.00 -1.73 10.72
N PRO A 264 -16.85 -2.28 9.51
CA PRO A 264 -16.23 -1.68 8.33
C PRO A 264 -17.07 -0.57 7.71
N TRP A 265 -16.43 0.34 7.00
CA TRP A 265 -17.12 1.43 6.30
C TRP A 265 -17.11 1.19 4.80
N ASN A 266 -18.26 1.36 4.18
CA ASN A 266 -18.39 1.38 2.73
C ASN A 266 -18.21 2.82 2.23
N CYS A 267 -17.04 3.13 1.68
CA CYS A 267 -16.74 4.39 1.01
C CYS A 267 -17.04 4.35 -0.50
N LYS A 268 -18.00 3.51 -0.88
CA LYS A 268 -18.61 3.46 -2.20
C LYS A 268 -20.13 3.56 -2.07
N GLU A 269 -20.67 4.73 -2.37
CA GLU A 269 -22.10 5.03 -2.26
C GLU A 269 -22.74 5.11 -3.64
N ALA A 270 -23.86 4.42 -3.84
CA ALA A 270 -24.54 4.32 -5.14
C ALA A 270 -23.62 3.91 -6.32
N GLY A 271 -22.59 3.12 -6.03
CA GLY A 271 -21.60 2.69 -7.03
C GLY A 271 -20.44 3.67 -7.27
N ILE A 272 -20.47 4.85 -6.64
CA ILE A 272 -19.47 5.91 -6.78
C ILE A 272 -18.52 5.88 -5.58
N PHE A 273 -17.22 5.86 -5.83
CA PHE A 273 -16.22 5.95 -4.77
C PHE A 273 -16.14 7.37 -4.21
N LEU A 274 -16.19 7.49 -2.88
CA LEU A 274 -16.09 8.75 -2.18
C LEU A 274 -14.68 9.32 -2.24
N SER A 275 -14.57 10.65 -2.10
CA SER A 275 -13.28 11.30 -1.89
C SER A 275 -12.69 10.92 -0.52
N PRO A 276 -11.37 11.09 -0.30
CA PRO A 276 -10.77 10.85 1.01
C PRO A 276 -11.39 11.69 2.12
N SER A 277 -11.73 12.95 1.83
CA SER A 277 -12.39 13.85 2.78
C SER A 277 -13.78 13.35 3.16
N ASP A 278 -14.61 13.01 2.18
CA ASP A 278 -15.99 12.59 2.43
C ASP A 278 -16.05 11.23 3.17
N CYS A 279 -15.21 10.29 2.75
CA CYS A 279 -15.05 9.01 3.43
C CYS A 279 -14.56 9.19 4.87
N CYS A 280 -13.65 10.13 5.11
CA CYS A 280 -13.18 10.42 6.46
C CYS A 280 -14.28 11.00 7.35
N SER A 281 -15.01 12.01 6.86
CA SER A 281 -16.15 12.58 7.58
C SER A 281 -17.18 11.52 7.93
N LYS A 282 -17.46 10.58 7.01
CA LYS A 282 -18.34 9.43 7.27
C LYS A 282 -17.84 8.56 8.43
N ILE A 283 -16.55 8.24 8.46
CA ILE A 283 -15.93 7.43 9.52
C ILE A 283 -16.01 8.14 10.87
N GLN A 284 -15.68 9.43 10.90
CA GLN A 284 -15.68 10.22 12.13
C GLN A 284 -17.08 10.45 12.68
N ASN A 285 -18.08 10.58 11.80
CA ASN A 285 -19.48 10.69 12.19
C ASN A 285 -20.07 9.37 12.72
N ASP A 286 -19.50 8.22 12.34
CA ASP A 286 -19.92 6.90 12.85
C ASP A 286 -19.34 6.63 14.25
N VAL A 287 -18.12 7.11 14.52
CA VAL A 287 -17.43 6.94 15.80
C VAL A 287 -17.20 8.28 16.47
N THR A 288 -18.28 8.80 17.06
CA THR A 288 -18.30 10.11 17.74
C THR A 288 -17.72 10.08 19.14
N GLN A 289 -17.45 8.91 19.70
CA GLN A 289 -16.91 8.74 21.05
C GLN A 289 -15.40 8.55 21.02
N MET A 290 -14.74 9.26 21.92
CA MET A 290 -13.32 9.11 22.20
C MET A 290 -13.04 7.75 22.86
N ASP A 291 -11.88 7.17 22.60
CA ASP A 291 -11.48 5.94 23.29
C ASP A 291 -10.98 6.19 24.73
N ASP A 292 -10.70 5.10 25.45
CA ASP A 292 -10.19 5.13 26.82
C ASP A 292 -8.84 5.88 26.96
N ALA A 293 -8.12 6.10 25.86
CA ALA A 293 -6.84 6.82 25.84
C ALA A 293 -6.97 8.29 25.43
N GLY A 294 -8.18 8.77 25.14
CA GLY A 294 -8.41 10.17 24.81
C GLY A 294 -8.27 10.50 23.32
N HIS A 295 -8.37 9.51 22.44
CA HIS A 295 -8.26 9.70 21.00
C HIS A 295 -9.61 9.56 20.29
N TYR A 296 -9.87 10.47 19.35
CA TYR A 296 -10.91 10.31 18.34
C TYR A 296 -10.31 9.62 17.11
N LEU A 297 -11.12 8.86 16.37
CA LEU A 297 -10.67 8.35 15.08
C LEU A 297 -10.28 9.50 14.15
N ALA A 298 -9.11 9.37 13.55
CA ALA A 298 -8.64 10.24 12.49
C ALA A 298 -8.39 9.42 11.24
N CYS A 299 -8.23 10.07 10.09
CA CYS A 299 -7.90 9.39 8.85
C CYS A 299 -6.47 9.72 8.39
N PHE A 300 -5.84 8.75 7.75
CA PHE A 300 -4.57 8.91 7.07
C PHE A 300 -4.71 8.43 5.64
N VAL A 301 -4.44 9.30 4.68
CA VAL A 301 -4.50 8.96 3.25
C VAL A 301 -3.18 8.29 2.87
N GLU A 302 -3.26 7.00 2.50
CA GLU A 302 -2.14 6.28 1.91
C GLU A 302 -2.19 6.48 0.40
N GLU A 303 -1.30 7.33 -0.10
CA GLU A 303 -1.17 7.59 -1.52
C GLU A 303 -0.46 6.43 -2.23
N PRO A 304 -1.03 5.90 -3.32
CA PRO A 304 -0.40 4.83 -4.05
C PRO A 304 0.90 5.30 -4.70
N VAL A 305 1.85 4.38 -4.80
CA VAL A 305 3.08 4.61 -5.56
C VAL A 305 2.74 4.77 -7.05
N GLY A 306 3.35 5.77 -7.69
CA GLY A 306 3.02 6.19 -9.06
C GLY A 306 2.00 7.31 -9.12
N GLY A 307 1.48 7.78 -7.98
CA GLY A 307 0.58 8.92 -7.92
C GLY A 307 1.29 10.28 -7.97
N PRO A 308 0.55 11.39 -8.16
CA PRO A 308 1.11 12.74 -8.25
C PRO A 308 1.98 13.14 -7.06
N ASN A 309 1.58 12.73 -5.87
CA ASN A 309 2.23 13.08 -4.60
C ASN A 309 3.23 12.00 -4.12
N ASN A 310 3.15 10.80 -4.69
CA ASN A 310 4.05 9.68 -4.39
C ASN A 310 4.51 9.03 -5.71
N PRO A 311 5.37 9.74 -6.49
CA PRO A 311 5.80 9.25 -7.78
C PRO A 311 6.51 7.91 -7.66
N GLU A 312 6.37 7.10 -8.71
CA GLU A 312 7.15 5.90 -8.88
C GLU A 312 8.62 6.28 -8.97
N ARG A 313 9.46 5.52 -8.28
CA ARG A 313 10.87 5.82 -8.11
C ARG A 313 11.63 4.51 -8.24
N ASP A 314 12.40 4.41 -9.30
CA ASP A 314 13.15 3.20 -9.65
C ASP A 314 14.43 3.08 -8.80
N ASP A 315 14.73 4.09 -7.96
CA ASP A 315 15.95 4.17 -7.14
C ASP A 315 15.74 3.65 -5.72
N ARG A 316 14.54 3.15 -5.41
CA ARG A 316 14.20 2.64 -4.08
C ARG A 316 13.44 1.31 -4.14
N ALA A 317 13.64 0.50 -3.11
CA ALA A 317 12.79 -0.64 -2.81
C ALA A 317 12.05 -0.36 -1.49
N ILE A 318 10.74 -0.59 -1.46
CA ILE A 318 9.93 -0.36 -0.25
C ILE A 318 10.02 -1.60 0.62
N VAL A 319 10.49 -1.43 1.85
CA VAL A 319 10.63 -2.52 2.84
C VAL A 319 9.61 -2.29 3.95
N VAL A 320 8.88 -3.34 4.33
CA VAL A 320 7.96 -3.26 5.46
C VAL A 320 8.51 -4.08 6.62
N THR A 321 8.70 -3.48 7.80
CA THR A 321 9.27 -4.11 8.99
C THR A 321 8.28 -4.28 10.13
N ASP A 322 8.54 -5.22 11.04
CA ASP A 322 7.82 -5.36 12.32
C ASP A 322 8.44 -4.51 13.44
N SER A 323 7.89 -4.58 14.66
CA SER A 323 8.46 -3.92 15.86
C SER A 323 9.89 -4.32 16.18
N SER A 324 10.32 -5.52 15.80
CA SER A 324 11.67 -6.01 16.07
C SER A 324 12.70 -5.50 15.04
N GLY A 325 12.26 -4.70 14.07
CA GLY A 325 13.10 -4.21 12.98
C GLY A 325 13.38 -5.28 11.92
N ARG A 326 12.62 -6.37 11.90
CA ARG A 326 12.76 -7.43 10.89
C ARG A 326 11.79 -7.21 9.75
N VAL A 327 12.21 -7.58 8.54
CA VAL A 327 11.39 -7.45 7.34
C VAL A 327 10.18 -8.38 7.42
N ALA A 328 8.99 -7.80 7.47
CA ALA A 328 7.71 -8.49 7.60
C ALA A 328 7.05 -8.81 6.25
N ARG A 329 7.42 -8.09 5.18
CA ARG A 329 6.98 -8.36 3.80
C ARG A 329 8.14 -8.23 2.84
N ALA A 330 8.16 -9.05 1.79
CA ALA A 330 9.15 -8.97 0.73
C ALA A 330 9.23 -7.52 0.21
N PRO A 331 10.43 -6.92 0.15
CA PRO A 331 10.60 -5.63 -0.46
C PRO A 331 10.15 -5.66 -1.91
N VAL A 332 9.61 -4.54 -2.38
CA VAL A 332 9.19 -4.37 -3.76
C VAL A 332 9.98 -3.23 -4.39
N ALA A 333 10.73 -3.52 -5.44
CA ALA A 333 11.33 -2.53 -6.33
C ALA A 333 10.48 -2.40 -7.60
N HIS A 334 10.35 -1.17 -8.06
CA HIS A 334 9.51 -0.78 -9.17
C HIS A 334 10.25 -0.91 -10.50
#